data_AF-A0A9J6FGV9-F1
#
_entry.id   AF-A0A9J6FGV9-F1
#
_cell.length_a   1.000
_cell.length_b   1.000
_cell.length_c   1.000
_cell.angle_alpha   90.00
_cell.angle_beta   90.00
_cell.angle_gamma   90.00
#
_symmetry.space_group_name_H-M   'P 1'
#
loop_
_entity.id
_entity.type
_entity.pdbx_description
1 polymer ?
#
loop_
_entity_poly.entity_id
_entity_poly.type
_entity_poly.pdbx_seq_one_letter_code
_entity_poly.pdbx_strand_id
1 'polypeptide(L)'
;MEDEELAAIRARRLGNIQKELAGNGPPNADREAEQKAKAEDFKNQILSQALTQEARARLNTIAVAKPEKAALVENMIMRMVQMGQIQSKLQESNLISLLERVSEQTQKKTTVKKDKTVKLARNLTRKYVYPSNLEKMNVLRAVQVFSLQVTAALCHLKENRGGDPSLYSYRGASQTIFFMNMMKQWFDVHDTMYKGSDLKRPISNEDDPRLLWLEKEFTDYINEVQDASLASGKGAFTEQTFHALLFTSRATVDATRFLLRRGVKYVSTKNFNSDPVEALFGRLRSMCGGNDVLDARSVTVALDNIVKGKALCSKQMEVEDADAEELALSVPQEVIADLENLKGQLCDPSPSVTYSGLVYVGGYIVLRC
;
A
#
# COMPACT_ATOMS: atom_id res chain seq x y z
N MET A 1 47.76 47.33 -4.90
CA MET A 1 46.42 47.93 -5.02
C MET A 1 45.66 47.38 -6.23
N GLU A 2 46.26 47.30 -7.42
CA GLU A 2 45.58 46.76 -8.63
C GLU A 2 45.23 45.26 -8.56
N ASP A 3 46.05 44.42 -7.90
CA ASP A 3 45.76 42.98 -7.75
C ASP A 3 44.56 42.69 -6.82
N GLU A 4 44.29 43.58 -5.86
CA GLU A 4 43.21 43.42 -4.88
C GLU A 4 41.86 43.79 -5.51
N GLU A 5 41.83 44.79 -6.40
CA GLU A 5 40.67 45.11 -7.22
C GLU A 5 40.39 44.03 -8.27
N LEU A 6 41.42 43.44 -8.89
CA LEU A 6 41.26 42.31 -9.81
C LEU A 6 40.74 41.05 -9.12
N ALA A 7 41.21 40.79 -7.89
CA ALA A 7 40.69 39.70 -7.05
C ALA A 7 39.22 39.96 -6.64
N ALA A 8 38.88 41.19 -6.26
CA ALA A 8 37.52 41.58 -5.92
C ALA A 8 36.56 41.46 -7.13
N ILE A 9 37.02 41.81 -8.34
CA ILE A 9 36.24 41.66 -9.58
C ILE A 9 36.05 40.19 -9.93
N ARG A 10 37.07 39.32 -9.77
CA ARG A 10 36.91 37.86 -9.96
C ARG A 10 35.95 37.25 -8.94
N ALA A 11 36.04 37.64 -7.67
CA ALA A 11 35.13 37.18 -6.62
C ALA A 11 33.69 37.62 -6.89
N ARG A 12 33.49 38.87 -7.30
CA ARG A 12 32.18 39.41 -7.67
C ARG A 12 31.60 38.74 -8.91
N ARG A 13 32.44 38.40 -9.90
CA ARG A 13 32.01 37.71 -11.12
C ARG A 13 31.70 36.24 -10.88
N LEU A 14 32.45 35.55 -10.01
CA LEU A 14 32.11 34.20 -9.55
C LEU A 14 30.77 34.19 -8.80
N GLY A 15 30.53 35.15 -7.91
CA GLY A 15 29.27 35.26 -7.18
C GLY A 15 28.06 35.54 -8.07
N ASN A 16 28.23 36.33 -9.13
CA ASN A 16 27.18 36.58 -10.12
C ASN A 16 26.91 35.35 -11.01
N ILE A 17 27.95 34.62 -11.42
CA ILE A 17 27.80 33.37 -12.20
C ILE A 17 27.10 32.29 -11.37
N GLN A 18 27.39 32.19 -10.06
CA GLN A 18 26.69 31.26 -9.16
C GLN A 18 25.20 31.63 -9.01
N LYS A 19 24.86 32.92 -9.04
CA LYS A 19 23.47 33.40 -9.02
C LYS A 19 22.74 33.21 -10.35
N GLU A 20 23.42 33.36 -11.48
CA GLU A 20 22.85 33.11 -12.81
C GLU A 20 22.65 31.61 -13.10
N LEU A 21 23.52 30.73 -12.58
CA LEU A 21 23.33 29.27 -12.66
C LEU A 21 22.23 28.73 -11.73
N ALA A 22 21.81 29.52 -10.72
CA ALA A 22 20.69 29.18 -9.83
C ALA A 22 19.31 29.64 -10.38
N GLY A 23 19.27 30.21 -11.58
CA GLY A 23 18.08 30.80 -12.19
C GLY A 23 17.43 29.93 -13.26
N ASN A 24 17.02 28.69 -12.93
CA ASN A 24 15.87 27.99 -13.53
C ASN A 24 15.71 26.55 -12.99
N GLY A 25 15.16 26.43 -11.78
CA GLY A 25 14.74 25.17 -11.17
C GLY A 25 13.79 25.42 -9.99
N PRO A 26 12.87 24.49 -9.66
CA PRO A 26 11.77 24.74 -8.71
C PRO A 26 12.28 25.08 -7.29
N PRO A 27 11.84 26.17 -6.62
CA PRO A 27 12.62 26.83 -5.57
C PRO A 27 12.35 26.36 -4.12
N ASN A 28 11.69 25.22 -3.92
CA ASN A 28 11.24 24.83 -2.56
C ASN A 28 11.97 23.62 -1.96
N ALA A 29 12.52 22.70 -2.75
CA ALA A 29 13.13 21.48 -2.20
C ALA A 29 14.52 21.70 -1.58
N ASP A 30 15.38 22.49 -2.23
CA ASP A 30 16.76 22.67 -1.78
C ASP A 30 16.88 23.52 -0.52
N ARG A 31 16.01 24.54 -0.37
CA ARG A 31 15.95 25.36 0.86
C ARG A 31 15.45 24.56 2.07
N GLU A 32 14.50 23.65 1.86
CA GLU A 32 14.02 22.78 2.94
C GLU A 32 15.05 21.73 3.34
N ALA A 33 15.80 21.16 2.38
CA ALA A 33 16.89 20.23 2.66
C ALA A 33 18.02 20.91 3.44
N GLU A 34 18.41 22.13 3.05
CA GLU A 34 19.46 22.89 3.73
C GLU A 34 19.03 23.31 5.15
N GLN A 35 17.76 23.66 5.36
CA GLN A 35 17.21 23.95 6.69
C GLN A 35 17.14 22.71 7.58
N LYS A 36 16.76 21.55 7.03
CA LYS A 36 16.75 20.27 7.76
C LYS A 36 18.16 19.85 8.17
N ALA A 37 19.13 19.96 7.27
CA ALA A 37 20.53 19.67 7.57
C ALA A 37 21.06 20.54 8.72
N LYS A 38 20.80 21.86 8.67
CA LYS A 38 21.18 22.78 9.77
C LYS A 38 20.50 22.44 11.10
N ALA A 39 19.24 22.01 11.07
CA ALA A 39 18.52 21.60 12.27
C ALA A 39 19.06 20.27 12.84
N GLU A 40 19.44 19.33 11.98
CA GLU A 40 20.04 18.06 12.37
C GLU A 40 21.46 18.25 12.93
N ASP A 41 22.27 19.12 12.34
CA ASP A 41 23.60 19.46 12.83
C ASP A 41 23.54 20.10 14.22
N PHE A 42 22.62 21.07 14.41
CA PHE A 42 22.38 21.70 15.70
C PHE A 42 21.92 20.68 16.76
N LYS A 43 21.01 19.78 16.38
CA LYS A 43 20.53 18.69 17.24
C LYS A 43 21.66 17.73 17.61
N ASN A 44 22.49 17.33 16.65
CA ASN A 44 23.64 16.46 16.88
C ASN A 44 24.68 17.10 17.80
N GLN A 45 24.88 18.41 17.68
CA GLN A 45 25.74 19.20 18.56
C GLN A 45 25.21 19.21 20.01
N ILE A 46 23.92 19.48 20.21
CA ILE A 46 23.30 19.47 21.54
C ILE A 46 23.37 18.07 22.17
N LEU A 47 23.02 17.04 21.41
CA LEU A 47 23.08 15.66 21.88
C LEU A 47 24.52 15.23 22.21
N SER A 48 25.53 15.84 21.59
CA SER A 48 26.96 15.61 21.91
C SER A 48 27.40 16.14 23.25
N GLN A 49 26.82 17.26 23.65
CA GLN A 49 27.14 17.90 24.92
C GLN A 49 26.34 17.25 26.05
N ALA A 50 25.12 16.79 25.76
CA ALA A 50 24.20 16.25 26.74
C ALA A 50 24.40 14.76 27.05
N LEU A 51 24.91 13.94 26.12
CA LEU A 51 25.01 12.48 26.27
C LEU A 51 26.47 11.99 26.37
N THR A 52 26.67 10.92 27.13
CA THR A 52 27.92 10.14 27.14
C THR A 52 28.08 9.29 25.87
N GLN A 53 29.31 8.84 25.58
CA GLN A 53 29.60 8.06 24.37
C GLN A 53 28.80 6.74 24.31
N GLU A 54 28.65 6.07 25.46
CA GLU A 54 27.85 4.84 25.61
C GLU A 54 26.35 5.10 25.37
N ALA A 55 25.79 6.16 25.96
CA ALA A 55 24.39 6.55 25.76
C ALA A 55 24.09 6.88 24.28
N ARG A 56 25.04 7.48 23.56
CA ARG A 56 24.89 7.79 22.12
C ARG A 56 24.93 6.54 21.26
N ALA A 57 25.82 5.60 21.56
CA ALA A 57 25.86 4.32 20.86
C ALA A 57 24.52 3.59 20.99
N ARG A 58 23.95 3.53 22.21
CA ARG A 58 22.66 2.91 22.45
C ARG A 58 21.49 3.64 21.78
N LEU A 59 21.48 4.97 21.82
CA LEU A 59 20.47 5.77 21.12
C LEU A 59 20.51 5.52 19.60
N ASN A 60 21.70 5.39 19.02
CA ASN A 60 21.88 5.06 17.60
C ASN A 60 21.39 3.63 17.28
N THR A 61 21.72 2.63 18.10
CA THR A 61 21.16 1.26 17.95
C THR A 61 19.63 1.26 18.01
N ILE A 62 19.03 2.08 18.89
CA ILE A 62 17.57 2.20 19.01
C ILE A 62 16.98 2.96 17.82
N ALA A 63 17.67 3.97 17.28
CA ALA A 63 17.24 4.69 16.08
C ALA A 63 17.17 3.76 14.86
N VAL A 64 18.14 2.84 14.72
CA VAL A 64 18.13 1.81 13.69
C VAL A 64 16.97 0.83 13.87
N ALA A 65 16.69 0.39 15.10
CA ALA A 65 15.63 -0.59 15.35
C ALA A 65 14.22 0.01 15.34
N LYS A 66 14.04 1.23 15.87
CA LYS A 66 12.77 1.93 16.09
C LYS A 66 12.95 3.46 16.00
N PRO A 67 12.97 4.04 14.78
CA PRO A 67 13.27 5.46 14.58
C PRO A 67 12.27 6.40 15.26
N GLU A 68 10.98 6.04 15.31
CA GLU A 68 9.96 6.86 15.97
C GLU A 68 10.20 7.05 17.47
N LYS A 69 10.66 6.00 18.16
CA LYS A 69 10.96 6.07 19.60
C LYS A 69 12.22 6.87 19.87
N ALA A 70 13.25 6.70 19.02
CA ALA A 70 14.48 7.46 19.12
C ALA A 70 14.21 8.97 18.93
N ALA A 71 13.43 9.35 17.92
CA ALA A 71 13.07 10.75 17.68
C ALA A 71 12.33 11.40 18.86
N LEU A 72 11.43 10.66 19.53
CA LEU A 72 10.73 11.15 20.73
C LEU A 72 11.70 11.38 21.89
N VAL A 73 12.62 10.45 22.12
CA VAL A 73 13.64 10.53 23.17
C VAL A 73 14.62 11.68 22.89
N GLU A 74 15.07 11.84 21.65
CA GLU A 74 15.93 12.95 21.22
C GLU A 74 15.28 14.32 21.43
N ASN A 75 14.00 14.45 21.05
CA ASN A 75 13.24 15.69 21.26
C ASN A 75 13.02 15.98 22.75
N MET A 76 12.86 14.95 23.58
CA MET A 76 12.74 15.10 25.04
C MET A 76 14.06 15.57 25.66
N ILE A 77 15.18 14.98 25.24
CA ILE A 77 16.53 15.39 25.69
C ILE A 77 16.81 16.83 25.28
N MET A 78 16.49 17.24 24.05
CA MET A 78 16.66 18.63 23.61
C MET A 78 15.90 19.62 24.51
N ARG A 79 14.65 19.31 24.88
CA ARG A 79 13.89 20.16 25.82
C ARG A 79 14.55 20.22 27.19
N MET A 80 15.05 19.10 27.70
CA MET A 80 15.73 19.06 28.99
C MET A 80 17.04 19.87 28.98
N VAL A 81 17.77 19.91 27.87
CA VAL A 81 18.95 20.77 27.71
C VAL A 81 18.54 22.24 27.67
N GLN A 82 17.52 22.59 26.88
CA GLN A 82 17.03 23.97 26.77
C GLN A 82 16.50 24.53 28.10
N MET A 83 15.89 23.68 28.92
CA MET A 83 15.41 24.03 30.26
C MET A 83 16.52 24.03 31.32
N GLY A 84 17.78 23.73 30.95
CA GLY A 84 18.91 23.70 31.88
C GLY A 84 18.85 22.59 32.92
N GLN A 85 18.00 21.57 32.73
CA GLN A 85 17.83 20.46 33.68
C GLN A 85 18.98 19.45 33.63
N ILE A 86 19.79 19.46 32.57
CA ILE A 86 20.93 18.56 32.38
C ILE A 86 22.20 19.30 32.81
N GLN A 87 22.55 19.19 34.09
CA GLN A 87 23.78 19.76 34.65
C GLN A 87 25.01 18.85 34.43
N SER A 88 24.80 17.56 34.13
CA SER A 88 25.85 16.58 33.86
C SER A 88 25.48 15.67 32.68
N LYS A 89 26.49 15.10 32.00
CA LYS A 89 26.28 14.22 30.85
C LYS A 89 25.38 13.04 31.23
N LEU A 90 24.31 12.83 30.48
CA LEU A 90 23.38 11.73 30.67
C LEU A 90 24.08 10.39 30.38
N GLN A 91 24.05 9.52 31.38
CA GLN A 91 24.53 8.15 31.32
C GLN A 91 23.50 7.23 30.67
N GLU A 92 23.95 6.04 30.28
CA GLU A 92 23.11 5.03 29.65
C GLU A 92 21.91 4.63 30.53
N SER A 93 22.10 4.45 31.84
CA SER A 93 21.02 4.12 32.79
C SER A 93 19.89 5.15 32.82
N ASN A 94 20.22 6.44 32.75
CA ASN A 94 19.25 7.52 32.71
C ASN A 94 18.50 7.56 31.37
N LEU A 95 19.19 7.26 30.27
CA LEU A 95 18.59 7.13 28.95
C LEU A 95 17.58 5.97 28.91
N ILE A 96 17.89 4.83 29.53
CA ILE A 96 16.98 3.68 29.63
C ILE A 96 15.71 4.06 30.41
N SER A 97 15.85 4.72 31.57
CA SER A 97 14.70 5.17 32.36
C SER A 97 13.81 6.14 31.59
N LEU A 98 14.41 7.03 30.78
CA LEU A 98 13.67 7.91 29.88
C LEU A 98 12.93 7.12 28.79
N LEU A 99 13.58 6.10 28.23
CA LEU A 99 13.01 5.19 27.24
C LEU A 99 11.85 4.37 27.79
N GLU A 100 11.93 3.92 29.03
CA GLU A 100 10.85 3.20 29.71
C GLU A 100 9.62 4.10 29.88
N ARG A 101 9.81 5.34 30.36
CA ARG A 101 8.71 6.32 30.49
C ARG A 101 8.07 6.66 29.14
N VAL A 102 8.87 6.85 28.09
CA VAL A 102 8.36 7.07 26.73
C VAL A 102 7.61 5.83 26.23
N SER A 103 8.11 4.63 26.53
CA SER A 103 7.45 3.38 26.17
C SER A 103 6.13 3.20 26.90
N GLU A 104 6.03 3.54 28.19
CA GLU A 104 4.81 3.53 28.98
C GLU A 104 3.77 4.55 28.48
N GLN A 105 4.20 5.75 28.10
CA GLN A 105 3.31 6.77 27.52
C GLN A 105 2.83 6.42 26.10
N THR A 106 3.65 5.68 25.34
CA THR A 106 3.34 5.28 23.96
C THR A 106 2.58 3.95 23.88
N GLN A 107 2.60 3.13 24.93
CA GLN A 107 1.69 2.00 25.03
C GLN A 107 0.27 2.53 24.99
N LYS A 108 -0.49 2.10 23.97
CA LYS A 108 -1.90 2.45 23.76
C LYS A 108 -2.66 2.22 25.06
N LYS A 109 -2.88 3.28 25.82
CA LYS A 109 -3.74 3.27 27.00
C LYS A 109 -5.14 2.93 26.47
N THR A 110 -5.52 1.66 26.56
CA THR A 110 -6.87 1.19 26.30
C THR A 110 -7.72 1.76 27.41
N THR A 111 -8.23 2.98 27.22
CA THR A 111 -9.17 3.61 28.14
C THR A 111 -10.44 2.77 28.11
N VAL A 112 -10.56 1.83 29.05
CA VAL A 112 -11.76 1.03 29.27
C VAL A 112 -12.86 2.01 29.69
N LYS A 113 -13.72 2.39 28.73
CA LYS A 113 -14.94 3.15 29.02
C LYS A 113 -15.83 2.27 29.92
N LYS A 114 -16.04 2.70 31.17
CA LYS A 114 -16.75 1.94 32.21
C LYS A 114 -18.26 1.81 31.98
N ASP A 115 -18.86 2.55 31.07
CA ASP A 115 -20.28 2.41 30.70
C ASP A 115 -20.45 1.41 29.55
N LYS A 116 -20.70 0.15 29.91
CA LYS A 116 -20.91 -0.96 28.97
C LYS A 116 -22.31 -0.88 28.33
N THR A 117 -22.44 -0.07 27.28
CA THR A 117 -23.30 -0.47 26.16
C THR A 117 -22.46 -1.37 25.27
N VAL A 118 -22.84 -2.65 25.12
CA VAL A 118 -22.20 -3.54 24.15
C VAL A 118 -22.30 -2.88 22.77
N LYS A 119 -21.17 -2.46 22.22
CA LYS A 119 -21.14 -1.82 20.90
C LYS A 119 -21.40 -2.88 19.83
N LEU A 120 -22.53 -2.76 19.13
CA LEU A 120 -22.94 -3.67 18.06
C LEU A 120 -21.84 -3.82 16.99
N ALA A 121 -21.22 -2.70 16.58
CA ALA A 121 -20.11 -2.66 15.63
C ALA A 121 -18.81 -2.15 16.28
N ARG A 122 -18.20 -2.96 17.16
CA ARG A 122 -16.99 -2.58 17.91
C ARG A 122 -15.79 -2.17 17.05
N ASN A 123 -15.71 -2.71 15.82
CA ASN A 123 -14.59 -2.49 14.91
C ASN A 123 -14.69 -1.16 14.18
N LEU A 124 -15.89 -0.56 14.09
CA LEU A 124 -16.07 0.71 13.43
C LEU A 124 -15.65 1.87 14.34
N THR A 125 -14.80 2.72 13.78
CA THR A 125 -14.39 3.99 14.37
C THR A 125 -14.71 5.13 13.42
N ARG A 126 -14.57 6.38 13.86
CA ARG A 126 -14.83 7.56 13.01
C ARG A 126 -14.03 7.54 11.69
N LYS A 127 -12.84 6.91 11.71
CA LYS A 127 -11.93 6.76 10.56
C LYS A 127 -12.53 5.95 9.40
N TYR A 128 -13.55 5.14 9.64
CA TYR A 128 -14.18 4.33 8.59
C TYR A 128 -15.15 5.15 7.74
N VAL A 129 -15.75 6.19 8.33
CA VAL A 129 -16.69 7.08 7.64
C VAL A 129 -15.97 8.35 7.16
N TYR A 130 -14.96 8.81 7.90
CA TYR A 130 -14.18 10.00 7.61
C TYR A 130 -12.68 9.67 7.60
N PRO A 131 -12.19 8.93 6.59
CA PRO A 131 -10.78 8.57 6.50
C PRO A 131 -9.91 9.77 6.11
N SER A 132 -8.70 9.85 6.69
CA SER A 132 -7.66 10.75 6.18
C SER A 132 -7.11 10.29 4.83
N ASN A 133 -6.31 11.11 4.14
CA ASN A 133 -5.72 10.74 2.84
C ASN A 133 -4.85 9.47 2.92
N LEU A 134 -4.08 9.30 4.00
CA LEU A 134 -3.30 8.09 4.24
C LEU A 134 -4.21 6.88 4.53
N GLU A 135 -5.33 7.10 5.24
CA GLU A 135 -6.26 6.02 5.59
C GLU A 135 -7.10 5.55 4.39
N LYS A 136 -7.34 6.40 3.38
CA LYS A 136 -8.04 6.04 2.13
C LYS A 136 -7.32 4.94 1.36
N MET A 137 -5.99 4.84 1.48
CA MET A 137 -5.19 3.80 0.85
C MET A 137 -5.32 2.43 1.54
N ASN A 138 -5.95 2.36 2.71
CA ASN A 138 -6.10 1.11 3.45
C ASN A 138 -7.35 0.35 3.00
N VAL A 139 -7.19 -0.54 2.02
CA VAL A 139 -8.26 -1.37 1.47
C VAL A 139 -9.00 -2.18 2.56
N LEU A 140 -8.26 -2.71 3.55
CA LEU A 140 -8.87 -3.50 4.62
C LEU A 140 -9.89 -2.69 5.44
N ARG A 141 -9.65 -1.40 5.68
CA ARG A 141 -10.64 -0.52 6.34
C ARG A 141 -11.91 -0.40 5.51
N ALA A 142 -11.78 -0.20 4.20
CA ALA A 142 -12.93 -0.10 3.30
C ALA A 142 -13.75 -1.40 3.32
N VAL A 143 -13.10 -2.56 3.20
CA VAL A 143 -13.76 -3.88 3.23
C VAL A 143 -14.49 -4.12 4.57
N GLN A 144 -13.91 -3.68 5.68
CA GLN A 144 -14.50 -3.83 7.02
C GLN A 144 -15.80 -3.03 7.21
N VAL A 145 -16.01 -1.94 6.47
CA VAL A 145 -17.29 -1.21 6.45
C VAL A 145 -18.41 -2.14 6.00
N PHE A 146 -18.14 -2.97 5.00
CA PHE A 146 -19.08 -3.93 4.42
C PHE A 146 -19.12 -5.29 5.15
N SER A 147 -18.56 -5.37 6.37
CA SER A 147 -18.52 -6.65 7.10
C SER A 147 -19.90 -7.09 7.60
N LEU A 148 -20.08 -8.40 7.73
CA LEU A 148 -21.32 -9.01 8.24
C LEU A 148 -21.73 -8.45 9.61
N GLN A 149 -20.75 -8.13 10.46
CA GLN A 149 -21.02 -7.51 11.76
C GLN A 149 -21.73 -6.15 11.62
N VAL A 150 -21.33 -5.35 10.63
CA VAL A 150 -21.88 -4.01 10.42
C VAL A 150 -23.27 -4.10 9.82
N THR A 151 -23.47 -4.94 8.80
CA THR A 151 -24.79 -5.12 8.18
C THR A 151 -25.78 -5.73 9.17
N ALA A 152 -25.37 -6.70 9.99
CA ALA A 152 -26.20 -7.25 11.07
C ALA A 152 -26.54 -6.20 12.14
N ALA A 153 -25.58 -5.35 12.52
CA ALA A 153 -25.84 -4.24 13.44
C ALA A 153 -26.88 -3.26 12.86
N LEU A 154 -26.77 -2.89 11.59
CA LEU A 154 -27.73 -2.03 10.91
C LEU A 154 -29.12 -2.68 10.81
N CYS A 155 -29.21 -3.98 10.53
CA CYS A 155 -30.48 -4.73 10.57
C CYS A 155 -31.14 -4.63 11.94
N HIS A 156 -30.37 -4.89 13.00
CA HIS A 156 -30.87 -4.81 14.37
C HIS A 156 -31.34 -3.38 14.74
N LEU A 157 -30.58 -2.35 14.36
CA LEU A 157 -30.96 -0.95 14.60
C LEU A 157 -32.20 -0.53 13.80
N LYS A 158 -32.33 -1.00 12.55
CA LYS A 158 -33.50 -0.77 11.70
C LYS A 158 -34.77 -1.35 12.32
N GLU A 159 -34.71 -2.58 12.84
CA GLU A 159 -35.88 -3.24 13.45
C GLU A 159 -36.41 -2.49 14.67
N ASN A 160 -35.53 -1.77 15.39
CA ASN A 160 -35.86 -0.94 16.55
C ASN A 160 -36.93 -1.57 17.47
N ARG A 161 -36.75 -2.85 17.83
CA ARG A 161 -37.76 -3.61 18.61
C ARG A 161 -38.08 -2.97 19.97
N GLY A 162 -37.17 -2.16 20.50
CA GLY A 162 -37.34 -1.42 21.75
C GLY A 162 -38.04 -0.06 21.62
N GLY A 163 -38.37 0.39 20.40
CA GLY A 163 -39.12 1.64 20.18
C GLY A 163 -38.36 2.92 20.53
N ASP A 164 -37.02 2.92 20.54
CA ASP A 164 -36.22 4.10 20.85
C ASP A 164 -36.35 5.14 19.72
N PRO A 165 -36.85 6.37 19.99
CA PRO A 165 -37.01 7.39 18.96
C PRO A 165 -35.70 7.79 18.26
N SER A 166 -34.55 7.67 18.94
CA SER A 166 -33.24 7.98 18.37
C SER A 166 -32.84 7.03 17.24
N LEU A 167 -33.45 5.84 17.18
CA LEU A 167 -33.15 4.82 16.18
C LEU A 167 -34.05 4.89 14.94
N TYR A 168 -35.03 5.80 14.91
CA TYR A 168 -35.92 5.95 13.74
C TYR A 168 -35.20 6.39 12.46
N SER A 169 -34.02 7.02 12.57
CA SER A 169 -33.17 7.32 11.43
C SER A 169 -32.73 6.07 10.66
N TYR A 170 -32.72 4.89 11.30
CA TYR A 170 -32.31 3.63 10.68
C TYR A 170 -33.43 2.89 9.96
N ARG A 171 -34.69 3.36 10.01
CA ARG A 171 -35.81 2.69 9.31
C ARG A 171 -35.58 2.59 7.80
N GLY A 172 -34.95 3.61 7.21
CA GLY A 172 -34.58 3.66 5.79
C GLY A 172 -33.31 2.89 5.43
N ALA A 173 -32.67 2.18 6.38
CA ALA A 173 -31.37 1.54 6.13
C ALA A 173 -31.42 0.31 5.20
N SER A 174 -32.60 -0.15 4.78
CA SER A 174 -32.77 -1.38 3.98
C SER A 174 -31.94 -1.37 2.70
N GLN A 175 -32.02 -0.28 1.94
CA GLN A 175 -31.30 -0.13 0.68
C GLN A 175 -29.79 -0.03 0.90
N THR A 176 -29.37 0.64 1.96
CA THR A 176 -27.95 0.70 2.36
C THR A 176 -27.42 -0.69 2.73
N ILE A 177 -28.16 -1.46 3.53
CA ILE A 177 -27.79 -2.82 3.92
C ILE A 177 -27.68 -3.71 2.68
N PHE A 178 -28.65 -3.61 1.75
CA PHE A 178 -28.64 -4.36 0.50
C PHE A 178 -27.42 -4.02 -0.35
N PHE A 179 -27.16 -2.74 -0.59
CA PHE A 179 -25.96 -2.26 -1.30
C PHE A 179 -24.68 -2.80 -0.65
N MET A 180 -24.59 -2.72 0.68
CA MET A 180 -23.42 -3.21 1.42
C MET A 180 -23.18 -4.71 1.23
N ASN A 181 -24.25 -5.51 1.23
CA ASN A 181 -24.16 -6.95 0.98
C ASN A 181 -23.74 -7.24 -0.47
N MET A 182 -24.30 -6.52 -1.46
CA MET A 182 -23.91 -6.67 -2.88
C MET A 182 -22.44 -6.37 -3.10
N MET A 183 -21.94 -5.25 -2.57
CA MET A 183 -20.52 -4.89 -2.69
C MET A 183 -19.61 -5.87 -1.93
N LYS A 184 -20.05 -6.38 -0.78
CA LYS A 184 -19.28 -7.38 -0.03
C LYS A 184 -19.17 -8.70 -0.78
N GLN A 185 -20.28 -9.17 -1.34
CA GLN A 185 -20.31 -10.38 -2.15
C GLN A 185 -19.45 -10.24 -3.40
N TRP A 186 -19.55 -9.10 -4.10
CA TRP A 186 -18.68 -8.78 -5.23
C TRP A 186 -17.20 -8.86 -4.86
N PHE A 187 -16.80 -8.24 -3.74
CA PHE A 187 -15.42 -8.32 -3.26
C PHE A 187 -14.98 -9.76 -2.95
N ASP A 188 -15.82 -10.54 -2.28
CA ASP A 188 -15.48 -11.92 -1.90
C ASP A 188 -15.33 -12.85 -3.11
N VAL A 189 -16.12 -12.65 -4.17
CA VAL A 189 -16.01 -13.41 -5.42
C VAL A 189 -14.70 -13.09 -6.15
N HIS A 190 -14.15 -11.88 -6.02
CA HIS A 190 -12.85 -11.51 -6.60
C HIS A 190 -11.65 -11.82 -5.70
N ASP A 191 -11.87 -12.22 -4.44
CA ASP A 191 -10.81 -12.56 -3.48
C ASP A 191 -10.96 -14.01 -2.99
N THR A 192 -11.16 -14.95 -3.92
CA THR A 192 -11.25 -16.38 -3.57
C THR A 192 -9.88 -16.97 -3.28
N MET A 193 -9.79 -17.83 -2.27
CA MET A 193 -8.56 -18.50 -1.85
C MET A 193 -8.82 -19.96 -1.50
N TYR A 194 -7.81 -20.82 -1.62
CA TYR A 194 -7.93 -22.27 -1.41
C TYR A 194 -8.57 -22.66 -0.05
N LYS A 195 -8.23 -21.94 1.02
CA LYS A 195 -8.80 -22.15 2.37
C LYS A 195 -10.01 -21.27 2.69
N GLY A 196 -10.60 -20.62 1.68
CA GLY A 196 -11.75 -19.73 1.86
C GLY A 196 -13.02 -20.51 2.15
N SER A 197 -13.83 -20.02 3.08
CA SER A 197 -15.16 -20.58 3.34
C SER A 197 -16.20 -19.97 2.40
N ASP A 198 -17.26 -20.73 2.13
CA ASP A 198 -18.47 -20.27 1.42
C ASP A 198 -18.17 -19.58 0.08
N LEU A 199 -18.42 -18.28 -0.01
CA LEU A 199 -18.22 -17.46 -1.22
C LEU A 199 -16.73 -17.29 -1.59
N LYS A 200 -15.82 -17.43 -0.62
CA LYS A 200 -14.37 -17.22 -0.83
C LYS A 200 -13.62 -18.47 -1.27
N ARG A 201 -14.29 -19.61 -1.44
CA ARG A 201 -13.65 -20.83 -1.94
C ARG A 201 -13.32 -20.71 -3.44
N PRO A 202 -12.34 -21.45 -3.98
CA PRO A 202 -12.07 -21.44 -5.41
C PRO A 202 -13.30 -21.86 -6.24
N ILE A 203 -13.38 -21.42 -7.49
CA ILE A 203 -14.47 -21.76 -8.42
C ILE A 203 -14.04 -22.99 -9.21
N SER A 204 -14.84 -24.06 -9.21
CA SER A 204 -14.49 -25.34 -9.85
C SER A 204 -15.50 -25.79 -10.91
N ASN A 205 -16.56 -25.01 -11.13
CA ASN A 205 -17.62 -25.31 -12.09
C ASN A 205 -17.90 -24.06 -12.94
N GLU A 206 -18.09 -24.24 -14.24
CA GLU A 206 -18.44 -23.17 -15.18
C GLU A 206 -19.81 -22.56 -14.89
N ASP A 207 -20.73 -23.39 -14.40
CA ASP A 207 -22.09 -23.03 -14.01
C ASP A 207 -22.19 -22.70 -12.50
N ASP A 208 -21.08 -22.27 -11.88
CA ASP A 208 -21.09 -21.86 -10.48
C ASP A 208 -22.07 -20.67 -10.29
N PRO A 209 -23.02 -20.76 -9.35
CA PRO A 209 -24.01 -19.70 -9.12
C PRO A 209 -23.39 -18.32 -8.88
N ARG A 210 -22.15 -18.27 -8.33
CA ARG A 210 -21.43 -17.01 -8.11
C ARG A 210 -21.06 -16.32 -9.41
N LEU A 211 -20.72 -17.08 -10.46
CA LEU A 211 -20.41 -16.54 -11.78
C LEU A 211 -21.68 -16.00 -12.45
N LEU A 212 -22.79 -16.73 -12.35
CA LEU A 212 -24.09 -16.28 -12.88
C LEU A 212 -24.57 -15.00 -12.17
N TRP A 213 -24.51 -14.99 -10.84
CA TRP A 213 -24.82 -13.82 -10.03
C TRP A 213 -23.95 -12.62 -10.40
N LEU A 214 -22.63 -12.84 -10.56
CA LEU A 214 -21.69 -11.77 -10.91
C LEU A 214 -21.93 -11.22 -12.32
N GLU A 215 -22.28 -12.09 -13.27
CA GLU A 215 -22.52 -11.70 -14.66
C GLU A 215 -23.85 -10.97 -14.83
N LYS A 216 -24.92 -11.43 -14.18
CA LYS A 216 -26.29 -10.94 -14.37
C LYS A 216 -26.71 -10.03 -13.23
N GLU A 217 -27.03 -10.62 -12.08
CA GLU A 217 -27.65 -9.91 -10.96
C GLU A 217 -26.83 -8.71 -10.47
N PHE A 218 -25.52 -8.86 -10.32
CA PHE A 218 -24.66 -7.76 -9.88
C PHE A 218 -24.53 -6.66 -10.93
N THR A 219 -24.34 -7.02 -12.21
CA THR A 219 -24.17 -6.00 -13.25
C THR A 219 -25.47 -5.23 -13.49
N ASP A 220 -26.61 -5.91 -13.54
CA ASP A 220 -27.93 -5.29 -13.66
C ASP A 220 -28.18 -4.34 -12.48
N TYR A 221 -27.90 -4.79 -11.25
CA TYR A 221 -28.02 -3.95 -10.06
C TYR A 221 -27.14 -2.69 -10.12
N ILE A 222 -25.89 -2.80 -10.56
CA ILE A 222 -24.99 -1.64 -10.67
C ILE A 222 -25.46 -0.68 -11.76
N ASN A 223 -26.02 -1.16 -12.87
CA ASN A 223 -26.64 -0.30 -13.88
C ASN A 223 -27.83 0.47 -13.29
N GLU A 224 -28.74 -0.22 -12.59
CA GLU A 224 -29.89 0.43 -11.93
C GLU A 224 -29.45 1.48 -10.91
N VAL A 225 -28.44 1.18 -10.09
CA VAL A 225 -27.89 2.14 -9.12
C VAL A 225 -27.30 3.35 -9.84
N GLN A 226 -26.57 3.15 -10.93
CA GLN A 226 -25.97 4.24 -11.69
C GLN A 226 -27.04 5.12 -12.33
N ASP A 227 -28.04 4.54 -13.00
CA ASP A 227 -29.11 5.26 -13.66
C ASP A 227 -29.96 6.08 -12.66
N ALA A 228 -30.33 5.46 -11.53
CA ALA A 228 -31.05 6.16 -10.46
C ALA A 228 -30.23 7.30 -9.83
N SER A 229 -28.92 7.11 -9.70
CA SER A 229 -28.02 8.12 -9.15
C SER A 229 -27.82 9.29 -10.11
N LEU A 230 -27.74 9.02 -11.42
CA LEU A 230 -27.70 10.05 -12.46
C LEU A 230 -29.02 10.84 -12.51
N ALA A 231 -30.16 10.14 -12.49
CA ALA A 231 -31.49 10.77 -12.51
C ALA A 231 -31.73 11.66 -11.27
N SER A 232 -31.21 11.27 -10.10
CA SER A 232 -31.31 12.05 -8.86
C SER A 232 -30.24 13.14 -8.72
N GLY A 233 -29.21 13.14 -9.58
CA GLY A 233 -28.07 14.06 -9.52
C GLY A 233 -27.17 13.85 -8.31
N LYS A 234 -27.24 12.70 -7.62
CA LYS A 234 -26.52 12.43 -6.38
C LYS A 234 -25.99 11.00 -6.35
N GLY A 235 -24.77 10.83 -5.84
CA GLY A 235 -24.24 9.52 -5.48
C GLY A 235 -23.85 8.61 -6.66
N ALA A 236 -23.78 9.15 -7.88
CA ALA A 236 -23.37 8.37 -9.05
C ALA A 236 -21.89 7.99 -8.95
N PHE A 237 -21.55 6.79 -9.46
CA PHE A 237 -20.15 6.45 -9.68
C PHE A 237 -19.58 7.35 -10.75
N THR A 238 -18.26 7.58 -10.67
CA THR A 238 -17.54 8.16 -11.82
C THR A 238 -17.63 7.21 -13.00
N GLU A 239 -17.61 7.74 -14.22
CA GLU A 239 -17.67 6.94 -15.44
C GLU A 239 -16.61 5.84 -15.45
N GLN A 240 -15.39 6.18 -15.02
CA GLN A 240 -14.27 5.24 -14.94
C GLN A 240 -14.55 4.13 -13.92
N THR A 241 -15.07 4.46 -12.74
CA THR A 241 -15.35 3.46 -11.69
C THR A 241 -16.50 2.54 -12.10
N PHE A 242 -17.54 3.12 -12.71
CA PHE A 242 -18.69 2.38 -13.22
C PHE A 242 -18.28 1.36 -14.30
N HIS A 243 -17.57 1.81 -15.34
CA HIS A 243 -17.08 0.93 -16.39
C HIS A 243 -16.09 -0.11 -15.86
N ALA A 244 -15.20 0.26 -14.94
CA ALA A 244 -14.26 -0.68 -14.33
C ALA A 244 -14.98 -1.78 -13.54
N LEU A 245 -16.03 -1.46 -12.78
CA LEU A 245 -16.82 -2.46 -12.05
C LEU A 245 -17.49 -3.46 -13.01
N LEU A 246 -18.12 -2.98 -14.07
CA LEU A 246 -18.78 -3.83 -15.06
C LEU A 246 -17.78 -4.69 -15.83
N PHE A 247 -16.70 -4.07 -16.31
CA PHE A 247 -15.64 -4.76 -17.05
C PHE A 247 -14.98 -5.84 -16.20
N THR A 248 -14.57 -5.52 -14.98
CA THR A 248 -13.91 -6.47 -14.07
C THR A 248 -14.82 -7.66 -13.76
N SER A 249 -16.12 -7.41 -13.56
CA SER A 249 -17.11 -8.45 -13.28
C SER A 249 -17.24 -9.42 -14.47
N ARG A 250 -17.41 -8.89 -15.68
CA ARG A 250 -17.52 -9.70 -16.91
C ARG A 250 -16.22 -10.45 -17.22
N ALA A 251 -15.09 -9.75 -17.16
CA ALA A 251 -13.77 -10.33 -17.41
C ALA A 251 -13.44 -11.47 -16.45
N THR A 252 -13.78 -11.33 -15.16
CA THR A 252 -13.59 -12.39 -14.16
C THR A 252 -14.42 -13.62 -14.50
N VAL A 253 -15.66 -13.44 -14.94
CA VAL A 253 -16.54 -14.54 -15.36
C VAL A 253 -15.98 -15.25 -16.59
N ASP A 254 -15.64 -14.49 -17.63
CA ASP A 254 -15.15 -15.03 -18.90
C ASP A 254 -13.81 -15.76 -18.73
N ALA A 255 -12.86 -15.14 -18.01
CA ALA A 255 -11.57 -15.74 -17.72
C ALA A 255 -11.72 -17.03 -16.88
N THR A 256 -12.60 -17.01 -15.87
CA THR A 256 -12.84 -18.20 -15.04
C THR A 256 -13.42 -19.35 -15.86
N ARG A 257 -14.47 -19.08 -16.65
CA ARG A 257 -15.07 -20.11 -17.53
C ARG A 257 -14.07 -20.63 -18.55
N PHE A 258 -13.30 -19.75 -19.18
CA PHE A 258 -12.27 -20.14 -20.15
C PHE A 258 -11.25 -21.10 -19.54
N LEU A 259 -10.74 -20.82 -18.33
CA LEU A 259 -9.76 -21.67 -17.66
C LEU A 259 -10.35 -23.05 -17.29
N LEU A 260 -11.60 -23.07 -16.82
CA LEU A 260 -12.29 -24.32 -16.49
C LEU A 260 -12.52 -25.18 -17.74
N ARG A 261 -12.92 -24.58 -18.86
CA ARG A 261 -13.04 -25.26 -20.18
C ARG A 261 -11.74 -25.87 -20.67
N ARG A 262 -10.61 -25.26 -20.31
CA ARG A 262 -9.26 -25.75 -20.63
C ARG A 262 -8.80 -26.89 -19.72
N GLY A 263 -9.63 -27.34 -18.78
CA GLY A 263 -9.35 -28.48 -17.90
C GLY A 263 -8.68 -28.11 -16.58
N VAL A 264 -8.64 -26.83 -16.21
CA VAL A 264 -8.15 -26.42 -14.89
C VAL A 264 -9.16 -26.88 -13.83
N LYS A 265 -8.69 -27.60 -12.79
CA LYS A 265 -9.56 -28.17 -11.74
C LYS A 265 -10.35 -27.12 -10.94
N TYR A 266 -9.72 -25.97 -10.69
CA TYR A 266 -10.32 -24.86 -9.97
C TYR A 266 -9.58 -23.55 -10.30
N VAL A 267 -10.29 -22.44 -10.18
CA VAL A 267 -9.79 -21.08 -10.40
C VAL A 267 -9.86 -20.29 -9.10
N SER A 268 -8.74 -19.65 -8.75
CA SER A 268 -8.65 -18.73 -7.61
C SER A 268 -8.61 -17.30 -8.14
N THR A 269 -9.73 -16.60 -8.07
CA THR A 269 -9.90 -15.22 -8.58
C THR A 269 -9.01 -14.20 -7.87
N LYS A 270 -8.54 -14.49 -6.65
CA LYS A 270 -7.50 -13.67 -5.99
C LYS A 270 -6.22 -13.53 -6.84
N ASN A 271 -5.94 -14.48 -7.72
CA ASN A 271 -4.77 -14.41 -8.59
C ASN A 271 -4.95 -13.46 -9.78
N PHE A 272 -6.13 -12.87 -9.96
CA PHE A 272 -6.39 -11.88 -11.02
C PHE A 272 -6.10 -10.44 -10.59
N ASN A 273 -5.70 -10.22 -9.33
CA ASN A 273 -5.42 -8.89 -8.79
C ASN A 273 -3.92 -8.55 -8.75
N SER A 274 -3.62 -7.27 -8.50
CA SER A 274 -2.24 -6.75 -8.42
C SER A 274 -1.59 -6.88 -7.04
N ASP A 275 -2.27 -7.47 -6.04
CA ASP A 275 -1.75 -7.57 -4.67
C ASP A 275 -0.35 -8.21 -4.59
N PRO A 276 -0.01 -9.26 -5.36
CA PRO A 276 1.33 -9.84 -5.33
C PRO A 276 2.42 -8.84 -5.77
N VAL A 277 2.09 -7.94 -6.70
CA VAL A 277 3.01 -6.91 -7.19
C VAL A 277 3.14 -5.77 -6.18
N GLU A 278 2.05 -5.37 -5.54
CA GLU A 278 2.10 -4.41 -4.42
C GLU A 278 2.91 -4.96 -3.24
N ALA A 279 2.77 -6.26 -2.95
CA ALA A 279 3.57 -6.95 -1.94
C ALA A 279 5.06 -6.98 -2.30
N LEU A 280 5.39 -7.13 -3.58
CA LEU A 280 6.77 -6.99 -4.07
C LEU A 280 7.30 -5.57 -3.83
N PHE A 281 6.52 -4.53 -4.18
CA PHE A 281 6.93 -3.14 -3.90
C PHE A 281 7.12 -2.88 -2.41
N GLY A 282 6.24 -3.40 -1.55
CA GLY A 282 6.41 -3.34 -0.10
C GLY A 282 7.70 -4.02 0.38
N ARG A 283 8.04 -5.18 -0.18
CA ARG A 283 9.30 -5.87 0.10
C ARG A 283 10.51 -5.06 -0.36
N LEU A 284 10.47 -4.46 -1.55
CA LEU A 284 11.55 -3.61 -2.08
C LEU A 284 11.80 -2.41 -1.17
N ARG A 285 10.74 -1.69 -0.75
CA ARG A 285 10.86 -0.58 0.21
C ARG A 285 11.49 -1.05 1.52
N SER A 286 11.04 -2.18 2.04
CA SER A 286 11.58 -2.77 3.28
C SER A 286 13.07 -3.10 3.17
N MET A 287 13.51 -3.70 2.06
CA MET A 287 14.92 -4.02 1.81
C MET A 287 15.81 -2.78 1.68
N CYS A 288 15.25 -1.67 1.20
CA CYS A 288 15.93 -0.39 1.08
C CYS A 288 15.74 0.51 2.32
N GLY A 289 15.62 -0.08 3.51
CA GLY A 289 15.55 0.66 4.77
C GLY A 289 14.20 1.32 5.08
N GLY A 290 13.12 0.88 4.41
CA GLY A 290 11.78 1.44 4.60
C GLY A 290 11.57 2.78 3.90
N ASN A 291 12.40 3.13 2.92
CA ASN A 291 12.25 4.36 2.16
C ASN A 291 11.11 4.25 1.14
N ASP A 292 10.18 5.21 1.15
CA ASP A 292 9.05 5.25 0.21
C ASP A 292 9.45 5.73 -1.18
N VAL A 293 10.58 6.45 -1.29
CA VAL A 293 11.14 6.93 -2.55
C VAL A 293 12.42 6.14 -2.83
N LEU A 294 12.35 5.23 -3.79
CA LEU A 294 13.47 4.39 -4.18
C LEU A 294 14.07 4.90 -5.49
N ASP A 295 15.39 5.01 -5.55
CA ASP A 295 16.10 5.21 -6.82
C ASP A 295 16.24 3.88 -7.58
N ALA A 296 16.40 3.99 -8.90
CA ALA A 296 16.46 2.83 -9.78
C ALA A 296 17.58 1.84 -9.40
N ARG A 297 18.75 2.34 -8.95
CA ARG A 297 19.89 1.49 -8.59
C ARG A 297 19.60 0.67 -7.34
N SER A 298 19.01 1.30 -6.32
CA SER A 298 18.57 0.62 -5.10
C SER A 298 17.54 -0.46 -5.41
N VAL A 299 16.59 -0.19 -6.31
CA VAL A 299 15.61 -1.19 -6.76
C VAL A 299 16.29 -2.36 -7.48
N THR A 300 17.21 -2.10 -8.41
CA THR A 300 17.94 -3.14 -9.14
C THR A 300 18.73 -4.05 -8.21
N VAL A 301 19.46 -3.47 -7.24
CA VAL A 301 20.22 -4.25 -6.25
C VAL A 301 19.29 -5.09 -5.37
N ALA A 302 18.17 -4.53 -4.92
CA ALA A 302 17.20 -5.27 -4.12
C ALA A 302 16.56 -6.43 -4.91
N LEU A 303 16.23 -6.22 -6.19
CA LEU A 303 15.71 -7.28 -7.07
C LEU A 303 16.74 -8.40 -7.28
N ASP A 304 17.99 -8.05 -7.57
CA ASP A 304 19.08 -9.01 -7.73
C ASP A 304 19.26 -9.87 -6.47
N ASN A 305 19.21 -9.26 -5.29
CA ASN A 305 19.25 -9.98 -4.02
C ASN A 305 18.04 -10.92 -3.81
N ILE A 306 16.83 -10.52 -4.24
CA ILE A 306 15.64 -11.39 -4.18
C ILE A 306 15.80 -12.60 -5.09
N VAL A 307 16.30 -12.40 -6.31
CA VAL A 307 16.53 -13.47 -7.29
C VAL A 307 17.60 -14.43 -6.78
N LYS A 308 18.76 -13.91 -6.37
CA LYS A 308 19.85 -14.71 -5.79
C LYS A 308 19.42 -15.48 -4.55
N GLY A 309 18.67 -14.84 -3.65
CA GLY A 309 18.15 -15.49 -2.45
C GLY A 309 17.19 -16.64 -2.74
N LYS A 310 16.34 -16.51 -3.76
CA LYS A 310 15.44 -17.61 -4.18
C LYS A 310 16.19 -18.74 -4.88
N ALA A 311 17.17 -18.43 -5.72
CA ALA A 311 18.00 -19.42 -6.41
C ALA A 311 18.86 -20.24 -5.44
N LEU A 312 19.35 -19.62 -4.35
CA LEU A 312 20.11 -20.32 -3.31
C LEU A 312 19.24 -21.23 -2.43
N CYS A 313 17.96 -20.88 -2.24
CA CYS A 313 17.02 -21.63 -1.42
C CYS A 313 16.36 -22.81 -2.16
N SER A 314 16.50 -22.91 -3.49
CA SER A 314 15.96 -24.02 -4.29
C SER A 314 16.89 -25.24 -4.38
N LYS A 315 18.03 -25.27 -3.67
CA LYS A 315 18.89 -26.45 -3.61
C LYS A 315 18.34 -27.50 -2.63
N GLN A 316 17.31 -28.22 -3.08
CA GLN A 316 17.10 -29.67 -2.92
C GLN A 316 16.10 -30.13 -4.01
N MET A 317 16.47 -29.92 -5.27
CA MET A 317 15.93 -30.70 -6.38
C MET A 317 17.14 -30.93 -7.28
N GLU A 318 17.63 -32.16 -7.31
CA GLU A 318 18.55 -32.58 -8.37
C GLU A 318 17.73 -32.56 -9.66
N VAL A 319 17.92 -31.49 -10.44
CA VAL A 319 17.54 -31.45 -11.84
C VAL A 319 18.81 -31.81 -12.57
N GLU A 320 18.79 -32.93 -13.29
CA GLU A 320 19.86 -33.27 -14.23
C GLU A 320 20.02 -32.09 -15.20
N ASP A 321 21.27 -31.64 -15.39
CA ASP A 321 21.63 -30.59 -16.34
C ASP A 321 21.24 -31.05 -17.76
N ALA A 322 20.01 -30.75 -18.17
CA ALA A 322 19.59 -30.80 -19.56
C ALA A 322 19.85 -29.42 -20.16
N ASP A 323 20.71 -29.38 -21.19
CA ASP A 323 21.10 -28.16 -21.89
C ASP A 323 19.86 -27.40 -22.36
N ALA A 324 19.79 -26.11 -22.02
CA ALA A 324 18.65 -25.24 -22.35
C ALA A 324 18.37 -25.16 -23.87
N GLU A 325 19.35 -25.50 -24.71
CA GLU A 325 19.20 -25.61 -26.16
C GLU A 325 18.39 -26.84 -26.60
N GLU A 326 18.43 -27.95 -25.84
CA GLU A 326 17.68 -29.17 -26.16
C GLU A 326 16.20 -29.02 -25.79
N LEU A 327 15.90 -28.30 -24.70
CA LEU A 327 14.53 -27.97 -24.28
C LEU A 327 13.87 -26.92 -25.19
N ALA A 328 14.64 -26.02 -25.80
CA ALA A 328 14.12 -25.05 -26.76
C ALA A 328 13.50 -25.72 -28.00
N LEU A 329 13.99 -26.90 -28.39
CA LEU A 329 13.46 -27.69 -29.50
C LEU A 329 12.08 -28.33 -29.21
N SER A 330 11.68 -28.40 -27.94
CA SER A 330 10.38 -28.95 -27.51
C SER A 330 9.26 -27.92 -27.44
N VAL A 331 9.60 -26.63 -27.59
CA VAL A 331 8.62 -25.54 -27.59
C VAL A 331 7.97 -25.46 -28.98
N PRO A 332 6.64 -25.54 -29.09
CA PRO A 332 5.96 -25.41 -30.38
C PRO A 332 6.34 -24.09 -31.07
N GLN A 333 6.73 -24.16 -32.35
CA GLN A 333 7.22 -23.00 -33.10
C GLN A 333 6.20 -21.84 -33.16
N GLU A 334 4.91 -22.14 -33.04
CA GLU A 334 3.82 -21.15 -32.95
C GLU A 334 3.98 -20.25 -31.71
N VAL A 335 4.37 -20.82 -30.57
CA VAL A 335 4.58 -20.08 -29.31
C VAL A 335 5.82 -19.20 -29.39
N ILE A 336 6.86 -19.67 -30.09
CA ILE A 336 8.09 -18.89 -30.33
C ILE A 336 7.76 -17.68 -31.24
N ALA A 337 7.01 -17.91 -32.32
CA ALA A 337 6.59 -16.86 -33.24
C ALA A 337 5.70 -15.79 -32.56
N ASP A 338 4.80 -16.21 -31.66
CA ASP A 338 3.97 -15.29 -30.88
C ASP A 338 4.80 -14.43 -29.91
N LEU A 339 5.80 -15.03 -29.26
CA LEU A 339 6.72 -14.33 -28.35
C LEU A 339 7.64 -13.35 -29.10
N GLU A 340 8.10 -13.71 -30.30
CA GLU A 340 8.88 -12.82 -31.16
C GLU A 340 8.05 -11.66 -31.70
N ASN A 341 6.78 -11.90 -32.06
CA ASN A 341 5.84 -10.84 -32.43
C ASN A 341 5.58 -9.85 -31.29
N LEU A 342 5.44 -10.36 -30.06
CA LEU A 342 5.34 -9.54 -28.84
C LEU A 342 6.60 -8.71 -28.59
N LYS A 343 7.78 -9.26 -28.90
CA LYS A 343 9.07 -8.57 -28.77
C LYS A 343 9.22 -7.46 -29.82
N GLY A 344 8.70 -7.65 -31.03
CA GLY A 344 8.69 -6.63 -32.09
C GLY A 344 7.82 -5.42 -31.77
N GLN A 345 6.75 -5.60 -31.00
CA GLN A 345 5.83 -4.51 -30.61
C GLN A 345 6.29 -3.69 -29.40
N LEU A 346 7.37 -4.10 -28.70
CA LEU A 346 7.91 -3.38 -27.55
C LEU A 346 8.74 -2.14 -27.94
N CYS A 347 9.09 -1.97 -29.22
CA CYS A 347 10.03 -0.93 -29.65
C CYS A 347 9.37 0.40 -30.08
N ASP A 348 8.04 0.47 -30.16
CA ASP A 348 7.30 1.72 -30.40
C ASP A 348 6.24 1.92 -29.31
N PRO A 349 6.23 3.05 -28.57
CA PRO A 349 5.13 3.35 -27.67
C PRO A 349 3.87 3.68 -28.50
N SER A 350 2.98 2.70 -28.66
CA SER A 350 1.68 2.91 -29.31
C SER A 350 0.68 3.59 -28.34
N PRO A 351 -0.12 4.59 -28.78
CA PRO A 351 -0.78 5.57 -27.91
C PRO A 351 -2.12 5.07 -27.32
N SER A 352 -2.25 3.78 -27.04
CA SER A 352 -3.51 3.17 -26.61
C SER A 352 -3.35 2.35 -25.33
N VAL A 353 -4.05 2.79 -24.28
CA VAL A 353 -4.13 2.20 -22.93
C VAL A 353 -4.54 0.71 -22.95
N THR A 354 -5.14 0.24 -24.03
CA THR A 354 -5.72 -1.10 -24.18
C THR A 354 -4.69 -2.25 -24.17
N TYR A 355 -3.44 -2.02 -24.60
CA TYR A 355 -2.41 -3.08 -24.65
C TYR A 355 -1.48 -3.12 -23.43
N SER A 356 -1.50 -2.08 -22.59
CA SER A 356 -0.68 -2.03 -21.37
C SER A 356 -1.02 -3.14 -20.36
N GLY A 357 -2.30 -3.54 -20.29
CA GLY A 357 -2.76 -4.64 -19.43
C GLY A 357 -2.32 -6.02 -19.92
N LEU A 358 -2.25 -6.23 -21.25
CA LEU A 358 -1.82 -7.51 -21.83
C LEU A 358 -0.31 -7.74 -21.68
N VAL A 359 0.50 -6.69 -21.81
CA VAL A 359 1.95 -6.76 -21.54
C VAL A 359 2.22 -7.04 -20.06
N TYR A 360 1.41 -6.48 -19.16
CA TYR A 360 1.52 -6.73 -17.71
C TYR A 360 1.13 -8.17 -17.33
N VAL A 361 0.04 -8.70 -17.91
CA VAL A 361 -0.40 -10.09 -17.69
C VAL A 361 0.54 -11.10 -18.37
N GLY A 362 0.99 -10.81 -19.58
CA GLY A 362 1.94 -11.64 -20.34
C GLY A 362 3.30 -11.72 -19.67
N GLY A 363 3.83 -10.60 -19.16
CA GLY A 363 5.07 -10.59 -18.37
C GLY A 363 4.97 -11.41 -17.08
N TYR A 364 3.77 -11.52 -16.49
CA TYR A 364 3.55 -12.30 -15.27
C TYR A 364 3.49 -13.81 -15.51
N ILE A 365 3.03 -14.25 -16.69
CA ILE A 365 2.95 -15.67 -17.07
C ILE A 365 4.34 -16.21 -17.47
N VAL A 366 5.15 -15.41 -18.16
CA VAL A 366 6.49 -15.82 -18.63
C VAL A 366 7.51 -15.91 -17.48
N LEU A 367 7.31 -15.17 -16.38
CA LEU A 367 8.19 -15.22 -15.20
C LEU A 367 7.93 -16.41 -14.25
N ARG A 368 7.09 -17.37 -14.66
CA ARG A 368 6.80 -18.57 -13.88
C ARG A 368 6.74 -19.90 -14.66
N CYS A 369 7.28 -19.93 -15.88
CA CYS A 369 7.68 -21.18 -16.53
C CYS A 369 9.20 -21.33 -16.43
#